data_AF-A0A8S3RNJ3-F1
#
_entry.id   AF-A0A8S3RNJ3-F1
#
_cell.length_a   1.000
_cell.length_b   1.000
_cell.length_c   1.000
_cell.angle_alpha   90.00
_cell.angle_beta   90.00
_cell.angle_gamma   90.00
#
_symmetry.space_group_name_H-M   'P 1'
#
loop_
_entity.id
_entity.type
_entity.pdbx_description
1 polymer ?
#
loop_
_entity_poly.entity_id
_entity_poly.type
_entity_poly.pdbx_seq_one_letter_code
_entity_poly.pdbx_strand_id
1 'polypeptide(L)'
;MYNTPDCILMALLPVQYLGQTARTNCVNTSLLPQEVTRIPECDTITRSLAANSKDHSDEPKITESIEDTDTLSYWAVKILNTGDPDEKIKLTFDVGEKWQKKEITTLGHMIPPDQPKRADQLNIVAPGKEKRRGKGGSLASRISNLHSLANIEQWAVDLSWDIVVRFAHVTVDGQQLPQEFFDDFIQVAIDEAKHYGMISTRLKDLGSHFGALPVHNALWDSATDTCDSLLARLAIVHMVHEAR
;
A
#
# COMPACT_ATOMS: atom_id res chain seq x y z
N MET A 1 -17.99 16.00 -27.73
CA MET A 1 -16.57 15.95 -27.35
C MET A 1 -16.53 15.98 -25.83
N TYR A 2 -16.50 14.81 -25.20
CA TYR A 2 -16.42 14.73 -23.75
C TYR A 2 -14.97 14.92 -23.35
N ASN A 3 -14.70 16.05 -22.71
CA ASN A 3 -13.43 16.37 -22.08
C ASN A 3 -13.34 15.50 -20.82
N THR A 4 -12.59 14.41 -20.88
CA THR A 4 -12.26 13.60 -19.70
C THR A 4 -11.24 14.40 -18.89
N PRO A 5 -11.55 14.87 -17.67
CA PRO A 5 -10.52 15.40 -16.80
C PRO A 5 -9.58 14.25 -16.41
N ASP A 6 -8.28 14.51 -16.45
CA ASP A 6 -7.22 13.58 -16.07
C ASP A 6 -7.51 12.99 -14.67
N CYS A 7 -7.75 11.67 -14.59
CA CYS A 7 -8.05 10.99 -13.32
C CYS A 7 -6.80 10.81 -12.44
N ILE A 8 -5.62 11.15 -12.97
CA ILE A 8 -4.38 11.30 -12.19
C ILE A 8 -4.46 12.51 -11.22
N LEU A 9 -5.44 13.40 -11.37
CA LEU A 9 -5.47 14.72 -10.73
C LEU A 9 -6.14 14.78 -9.33
N MET A 10 -6.57 13.67 -8.71
CA MET A 10 -7.40 13.71 -7.48
C MET A 10 -6.67 13.40 -6.15
N ALA A 11 -5.39 13.06 -6.15
CA ALA A 11 -4.64 12.73 -4.94
C ALA A 11 -4.09 13.95 -4.15
N LEU A 12 -4.61 15.16 -4.36
CA LEU A 12 -4.16 16.39 -3.67
C LEU A 12 -4.80 16.64 -2.29
N LEU A 13 -5.48 15.68 -1.68
CA LEU A 13 -6.02 15.85 -0.32
C LEU A 13 -5.06 15.48 0.85
N PRO A 14 -4.12 14.52 0.78
CA PRO A 14 -3.37 14.13 1.96
C PRO A 14 -2.24 15.10 2.36
N VAL A 15 -1.85 16.05 1.49
CA VAL A 15 -0.65 16.90 1.71
C VAL A 15 -0.93 18.12 2.61
N GLN A 16 -2.15 18.32 3.10
CA GLN A 16 -2.43 19.46 3.99
C GLN A 16 -1.84 19.29 5.40
N TYR A 17 -1.49 18.06 5.82
CA TYR A 17 -1.04 17.77 7.17
C TYR A 17 0.44 18.06 7.46
N LEU A 18 1.27 18.23 6.43
CA LEU A 18 2.72 18.47 6.61
C LEU A 18 3.11 19.97 6.59
N GLY A 19 2.15 20.89 6.45
CA GLY A 19 2.40 22.30 6.13
C GLY A 19 2.23 23.33 7.24
N GLN A 20 1.86 22.96 8.48
CA GLN A 20 1.40 23.93 9.50
C GLN A 20 2.23 24.04 10.78
N THR A 21 3.54 23.78 10.80
CA THR A 21 4.38 24.14 11.98
C THR A 21 5.84 24.41 11.61
N ALA A 22 6.13 25.46 10.84
CA ALA A 22 7.50 25.98 10.77
C ALA A 22 7.56 27.48 10.42
N ARG A 23 7.20 28.33 11.38
CA ARG A 23 7.62 29.74 11.41
C ARG A 23 8.29 30.03 12.75
N THR A 24 9.62 29.88 12.82
CA THR A 24 10.55 30.79 13.52
C THR A 24 12.03 30.39 13.33
N ASN A 25 12.76 31.28 12.66
CA ASN A 25 14.17 31.70 12.80
C ASN A 25 15.29 30.75 13.29
N CYS A 26 16.30 30.63 12.40
CA CYS A 26 17.75 30.77 12.60
C CYS A 26 18.43 29.96 13.73
N VAL A 27 19.43 29.11 13.41
CA VAL A 27 20.87 29.45 13.47
C VAL A 27 21.69 28.45 12.61
N ASN A 28 22.60 29.03 11.83
CA ASN A 28 23.81 28.50 11.20
C ASN A 28 24.43 27.23 11.87
N THR A 29 24.70 26.17 11.10
CA THR A 29 25.43 24.98 11.58
C THR A 29 26.53 24.60 10.59
N SER A 30 27.70 25.20 10.77
CA SER A 30 28.97 24.60 10.38
C SER A 30 29.50 23.77 11.55
N LEU A 31 30.09 22.62 11.24
CA LEU A 31 30.93 21.73 12.07
C LEU A 31 30.28 20.40 12.49
N LEU A 32 30.63 19.35 11.72
CA LEU A 32 30.72 17.97 12.20
C LEU A 32 31.96 17.84 13.12
N PRO A 33 31.97 16.86 14.03
CA PRO A 33 32.89 15.75 13.79
C PRO A 33 32.33 14.36 14.14
N GLN A 34 32.96 13.38 13.50
CA GLN A 34 32.75 11.94 13.64
C GLN A 34 33.20 11.43 15.01
N GLU A 35 32.46 10.46 15.58
CA GLU A 35 33.08 9.42 16.39
C GLU A 35 32.25 8.12 16.40
N VAL A 36 32.95 7.03 16.09
CA VAL A 36 32.48 5.65 16.03
C VAL A 36 32.62 5.05 17.43
N THR A 37 31.56 4.51 18.02
CA THR A 37 31.69 3.57 19.14
C THR A 37 30.81 2.35 18.95
N ARG A 38 31.48 1.20 19.11
CA ARG A 38 31.03 -0.19 18.96
C ARG A 38 30.47 -0.66 20.31
N ILE A 39 29.33 -1.35 20.35
CA ILE A 39 28.76 -1.98 21.57
C ILE A 39 28.52 -3.49 21.28
N PRO A 40 28.78 -4.41 22.25
CA PRO A 40 29.16 -5.80 21.96
C PRO A 40 28.01 -6.82 22.01
N GLU A 41 28.27 -7.99 21.42
CA GLU A 41 27.47 -9.22 21.46
C GLU A 41 27.35 -9.80 22.88
N CYS A 42 26.22 -10.45 23.19
CA CYS A 42 26.00 -11.18 24.43
C CYS A 42 25.48 -12.59 24.13
N ASP A 43 26.38 -13.58 24.30
CA ASP A 43 26.10 -15.00 24.20
C ASP A 43 25.59 -15.59 25.53
N THR A 44 24.54 -16.40 25.40
CA THR A 44 24.26 -17.69 26.07
C THR A 44 24.49 -17.84 27.59
N ILE A 45 23.39 -18.11 28.31
CA ILE A 45 23.43 -18.93 29.55
C ILE A 45 22.42 -20.07 29.43
N THR A 46 22.94 -21.30 29.54
CA THR A 46 22.18 -22.56 29.59
C THR A 46 22.39 -23.23 30.96
N ARG A 47 21.28 -23.70 31.57
CA ARG A 47 21.10 -24.73 32.63
C ARG A 47 21.50 -24.45 34.08
N SER A 48 20.53 -24.60 34.98
CA SER A 48 20.62 -25.59 36.08
C SER A 48 19.22 -26.11 36.50
N LEU A 49 19.13 -27.40 36.82
CA LEU A 49 17.96 -28.17 37.23
C LEU A 49 17.90 -28.26 38.77
N ALA A 50 16.70 -28.24 39.38
CA ALA A 50 16.24 -29.27 40.34
C ALA A 50 14.86 -28.94 40.96
N ALA A 51 14.04 -29.99 40.98
CA ALA A 51 12.70 -30.19 41.56
C ALA A 51 12.32 -29.43 42.84
N ASN A 52 11.08 -28.95 42.88
CA ASN A 52 10.21 -29.19 44.05
C ASN A 52 8.73 -29.25 43.63
N SER A 53 8.10 -30.39 43.90
CA SER A 53 6.69 -30.68 43.68
C SER A 53 5.82 -30.03 44.76
N LYS A 54 4.82 -29.23 44.37
CA LYS A 54 3.60 -29.04 45.15
C LYS A 54 2.43 -28.65 44.24
N ASP A 55 1.42 -29.47 44.36
CA ASP A 55 0.08 -29.41 43.80
C ASP A 55 -0.67 -28.15 44.27
N HIS A 56 -0.98 -27.26 43.33
CA HIS A 56 -2.14 -26.37 43.41
C HIS A 56 -2.60 -26.07 41.99
N SER A 57 -3.76 -26.61 41.65
CA SER A 57 -4.48 -26.37 40.42
C SER A 57 -4.94 -24.91 40.35
N ASP A 58 -4.12 -24.05 39.76
CA ASP A 58 -4.56 -22.78 39.19
C ASP A 58 -4.09 -22.76 37.74
N GLU A 59 -4.98 -23.18 36.84
CA GLU A 59 -4.84 -22.99 35.41
C GLU A 59 -4.67 -21.49 35.14
N PRO A 60 -3.59 -21.05 34.47
CA PRO A 60 -3.53 -19.67 34.03
C PRO A 60 -4.59 -19.50 32.95
N LYS A 61 -5.62 -18.71 33.24
CA LYS A 61 -6.55 -18.18 32.23
C LYS A 61 -5.71 -17.52 31.15
N ILE A 62 -5.57 -18.22 30.02
CA ILE A 62 -5.18 -17.63 28.75
C ILE A 62 -6.30 -16.64 28.43
N THR A 63 -6.08 -15.37 28.75
CA THR A 63 -6.90 -14.27 28.23
C THR A 63 -6.85 -14.35 26.72
N GLU A 64 -7.99 -14.74 26.15
CA GLU A 64 -8.27 -14.81 24.72
C GLU A 64 -7.74 -13.54 24.03
N SER A 65 -6.70 -13.70 23.22
CA SER A 65 -6.29 -12.71 22.24
C SER A 65 -7.45 -12.53 21.29
N ILE A 66 -8.11 -11.37 21.32
CA ILE A 66 -9.04 -10.96 20.27
C ILE A 66 -8.28 -11.17 18.96
N GLU A 67 -8.77 -12.08 18.11
CA GLU A 67 -8.19 -12.33 16.80
C GLU A 67 -8.05 -10.97 16.09
N ASP A 68 -6.83 -10.63 15.67
CA ASP A 68 -6.45 -9.36 15.02
C ASP A 68 -7.12 -9.18 13.62
N THR A 69 -8.15 -9.97 13.34
CA THR A 69 -8.79 -10.23 12.06
C THR A 69 -9.86 -9.20 11.68
N ASP A 70 -10.03 -8.14 12.46
CA ASP A 70 -10.98 -7.06 12.14
C ASP A 70 -10.36 -5.65 12.26
N THR A 71 -9.04 -5.59 12.11
CA THR A 71 -8.31 -4.32 12.06
C THR A 71 -8.11 -3.85 10.63
N LEU A 72 -7.90 -2.55 10.43
CA LEU A 72 -7.64 -2.00 9.09
C LEU A 72 -6.38 -2.62 8.46
N SER A 73 -5.32 -2.82 9.26
CA SER A 73 -4.09 -3.46 8.81
C SER A 73 -4.29 -4.91 8.40
N TYR A 74 -5.14 -5.68 9.10
CA TYR A 74 -5.49 -7.03 8.67
C TYR A 74 -6.17 -7.04 7.30
N TRP A 75 -7.16 -6.18 7.11
CA TRP A 75 -7.88 -6.08 5.84
C TRP A 75 -6.97 -5.62 4.70
N ALA A 76 -6.09 -4.64 4.95
CA ALA A 76 -5.07 -4.20 4.00
C ALA A 76 -4.14 -5.35 3.58
N VAL A 77 -3.60 -6.12 4.53
CA VAL A 77 -2.76 -7.29 4.22
C VAL A 77 -3.54 -8.37 3.46
N LYS A 78 -4.80 -8.60 3.80
CA LYS A 78 -5.66 -9.53 3.08
C LYS A 78 -5.86 -9.12 1.63
N ILE A 79 -6.12 -7.83 1.38
CA ILE A 79 -6.26 -7.28 0.02
C ILE A 79 -4.95 -7.41 -0.75
N LEU A 80 -3.81 -7.05 -0.15
CA LEU A 80 -2.49 -7.18 -0.78
C LEU A 80 -2.14 -8.64 -1.12
N ASN A 81 -2.62 -9.60 -0.33
CA ASN A 81 -2.44 -11.04 -0.60
C ASN A 81 -3.52 -11.64 -1.51
N THR A 82 -4.48 -10.86 -1.99
CA THR A 82 -5.49 -11.31 -2.94
C THR A 82 -4.94 -11.21 -4.36
N GLY A 83 -4.75 -12.36 -5.01
CA GLY A 83 -4.14 -12.42 -6.35
C GLY A 83 -5.10 -12.12 -7.50
N ASP A 84 -6.38 -12.47 -7.34
CA ASP A 84 -7.40 -12.19 -8.36
C ASP A 84 -7.76 -10.69 -8.35
N PRO A 85 -7.69 -10.02 -9.51
CA PRO A 85 -7.89 -8.58 -9.56
C PRO A 85 -9.35 -8.18 -9.36
N ASP A 86 -10.32 -9.01 -9.75
CA ASP A 86 -11.74 -8.71 -9.56
C ASP A 86 -12.15 -8.93 -8.09
N GLU A 87 -11.60 -9.96 -7.42
CA GLU A 87 -11.74 -10.21 -5.98
C GLU A 87 -11.10 -9.10 -5.13
N LYS A 88 -9.89 -8.65 -5.50
CA LYS A 88 -9.19 -7.54 -4.83
C LYS A 88 -10.03 -6.26 -4.81
N ILE A 89 -10.71 -5.98 -5.91
CA ILE A 89 -11.56 -4.80 -6.09
C ILE A 89 -12.82 -4.92 -5.25
N LYS A 90 -13.44 -6.10 -5.23
CA LYS A 90 -14.56 -6.39 -4.34
C LYS A 90 -14.19 -6.17 -2.88
N LEU A 91 -13.07 -6.73 -2.42
CA LEU A 91 -12.60 -6.54 -1.04
C LEU A 91 -12.30 -5.07 -0.74
N THR A 92 -11.71 -4.33 -1.68
CA THR A 92 -11.48 -2.88 -1.53
C THR A 92 -12.79 -2.12 -1.27
N PHE A 93 -13.86 -2.42 -2.02
CA PHE A 93 -15.17 -1.82 -1.78
C PHE A 93 -15.78 -2.24 -0.44
N ASP A 94 -15.75 -3.53 -0.13
CA ASP A 94 -16.32 -4.07 1.12
C ASP A 94 -15.65 -3.42 2.34
N VAL A 95 -14.31 -3.34 2.35
CA VAL A 95 -13.54 -2.74 3.46
C VAL A 95 -13.72 -1.23 3.50
N GLY A 96 -13.75 -0.56 2.34
CA GLY A 96 -14.03 0.87 2.25
C GLY A 96 -15.39 1.24 2.85
N GLU A 97 -16.44 0.47 2.55
CA GLU A 97 -17.77 0.67 3.12
C GLU A 97 -17.77 0.44 4.65
N LYS A 98 -17.10 -0.61 5.12
CA LYS A 98 -16.95 -0.91 6.56
C LYS A 98 -16.25 0.20 7.31
N TRP A 99 -15.19 0.75 6.73
CA TRP A 99 -14.45 1.87 7.29
C TRP A 99 -15.32 3.14 7.39
N GLN A 100 -16.02 3.50 6.31
CA GLN A 100 -16.92 4.66 6.30
C GLN A 100 -18.07 4.54 7.31
N LYS A 101 -18.59 3.32 7.51
CA LYS A 101 -19.62 3.03 8.52
C LYS A 101 -19.06 2.94 9.95
N LYS A 102 -17.74 3.08 10.13
CA LYS A 102 -17.04 2.89 11.42
C LYS A 102 -17.29 1.51 12.03
N GLU A 103 -17.45 0.49 11.19
CA GLU A 103 -17.46 -0.92 11.62
C GLU A 103 -16.03 -1.37 11.94
N ILE A 104 -15.06 -0.94 11.13
CA ILE A 104 -13.63 -1.04 11.43
C ILE A 104 -13.20 0.27 12.10
N THR A 105 -12.66 0.18 13.32
CA THR A 105 -12.30 1.36 14.12
C THR A 105 -10.85 1.36 14.60
N THR A 106 -10.17 0.23 14.47
CA THR A 106 -8.80 0.03 14.95
C THR A 106 -7.87 -0.14 13.76
N LEU A 107 -6.70 0.50 13.81
CA LEU A 107 -5.68 0.33 12.78
C LEU A 107 -5.06 -1.08 12.83
N GLY A 108 -4.83 -1.63 14.03
CA GLY A 108 -4.13 -2.91 14.22
C GLY A 108 -2.67 -2.86 13.78
N HIS A 109 -1.94 -3.97 13.96
CA HIS A 109 -0.53 -4.07 13.56
C HIS A 109 -0.28 -5.32 12.73
N MET A 110 -0.01 -5.14 11.44
CA MET A 110 0.32 -6.24 10.53
C MET A 110 1.56 -5.92 9.71
N ILE A 111 2.25 -6.96 9.24
CA ILE A 111 3.39 -6.83 8.34
C ILE A 111 2.87 -6.98 6.90
N PRO A 112 3.01 -5.96 6.03
CA PRO A 112 2.66 -6.11 4.61
C PRO A 112 3.57 -7.12 3.91
N PRO A 113 3.09 -7.77 2.84
CA PRO A 113 3.98 -8.52 1.96
C PRO A 113 4.97 -7.57 1.27
N ASP A 114 6.12 -8.09 0.85
CA ASP A 114 7.12 -7.32 0.07
C ASP A 114 6.56 -6.86 -1.29
N GLN A 115 5.65 -7.65 -1.85
CA GLN A 115 4.93 -7.36 -3.08
C GLN A 115 3.49 -7.89 -3.01
N PRO A 116 2.50 -7.19 -3.58
CA PRO A 116 1.13 -7.67 -3.62
C PRO A 116 1.05 -8.89 -4.51
N LYS A 117 0.20 -9.83 -4.11
CA LYS A 117 -0.04 -11.03 -4.88
C LYS A 117 -0.69 -10.67 -6.21
N ARG A 118 -0.26 -11.35 -7.26
CA ARG A 118 -0.89 -11.37 -8.59
C ARG A 118 -1.40 -12.78 -8.88
N ALA A 119 -2.38 -12.89 -9.76
CA ALA A 119 -2.85 -14.18 -10.24
C ALA A 119 -1.70 -14.93 -10.95
N ASP A 120 -1.58 -16.23 -10.73
CA ASP A 120 -0.47 -17.06 -11.24
C ASP A 120 -0.35 -17.05 -12.79
N GLN A 121 -1.45 -16.70 -13.46
CA GLN A 121 -1.59 -16.63 -14.91
C GLN A 121 -1.19 -15.26 -15.51
N LEU A 122 -0.80 -14.29 -14.68
CA LEU A 122 -0.40 -12.96 -15.12
C LEU A 122 1.06 -12.95 -15.60
N ASN A 123 1.29 -12.61 -16.87
CA ASN A 123 2.64 -12.50 -17.41
C ASN A 123 3.24 -11.11 -17.09
N ILE A 124 4.17 -11.06 -16.14
CA ILE A 124 4.86 -9.82 -15.74
C ILE A 124 6.17 -9.69 -16.54
N VAL A 125 6.35 -8.56 -17.23
CA VAL A 125 7.57 -8.26 -18.00
C VAL A 125 8.23 -6.96 -17.53
N ALA A 126 9.56 -6.96 -17.57
CA ALA A 126 10.36 -5.80 -17.18
C ALA A 126 10.02 -4.55 -18.02
N PRO A 127 10.15 -3.34 -17.45
CA PRO A 127 9.93 -2.09 -18.16
C PRO A 127 10.78 -1.99 -19.44
N GLY A 128 10.18 -1.52 -20.54
CA GLY A 128 10.90 -1.26 -21.81
C GLY A 128 11.02 -2.44 -22.78
N LYS A 129 10.49 -3.63 -22.46
CA LYS A 129 10.43 -4.78 -23.39
C LYS A 129 9.13 -4.91 -24.17
N GLU A 130 8.18 -3.98 -24.02
CA GLU A 130 6.91 -3.99 -24.76
C GLU A 130 7.00 -3.37 -26.16
N LYS A 131 6.08 -3.77 -27.04
CA LYS A 131 5.83 -3.02 -28.28
C LYS A 131 5.23 -1.68 -27.89
N ARG A 132 5.82 -0.57 -28.38
CA ARG A 132 5.34 0.79 -28.11
C ARG A 132 3.82 0.88 -28.30
N ARG A 133 3.15 1.42 -27.28
CA ARG A 133 1.71 1.73 -27.31
C ARG A 133 1.39 2.56 -28.55
N GLY A 134 0.42 2.09 -29.33
CA GLY A 134 -0.04 2.82 -30.52
C GLY A 134 -0.87 4.04 -30.16
N LYS A 135 -1.08 4.95 -31.11
CA LYS A 135 -1.87 6.18 -30.94
C LYS A 135 -3.40 5.97 -30.80
N GLY A 136 -3.87 4.75 -30.54
CA GLY A 136 -5.29 4.43 -30.38
C GLY A 136 -6.09 4.33 -31.69
N GLY A 137 -5.44 4.42 -32.85
CA GLY A 137 -6.12 4.39 -34.15
C GLY A 137 -6.68 3.04 -34.58
N SER A 138 -6.18 1.93 -34.02
CA SER A 138 -6.65 0.57 -34.31
C SER A 138 -7.29 -0.07 -33.07
N LEU A 139 -8.16 -1.08 -33.28
CA LEU A 139 -8.75 -1.85 -32.18
C LEU A 139 -7.68 -2.44 -31.26
N ALA A 140 -6.65 -3.06 -31.85
CA ALA A 140 -5.53 -3.63 -31.09
C ALA A 140 -4.80 -2.58 -30.25
N SER A 141 -4.59 -1.36 -30.79
CA SER A 141 -3.97 -0.27 -30.03
C SER A 141 -4.85 0.23 -28.89
N ARG A 142 -6.18 0.28 -29.06
CA ARG A 142 -7.10 0.66 -27.98
C ARG A 142 -7.12 -0.39 -26.87
N ILE A 143 -7.15 -1.68 -27.24
CA ILE A 143 -7.07 -2.79 -26.27
C ILE A 143 -5.75 -2.69 -25.48
N SER A 144 -4.62 -2.52 -26.17
CA SER A 144 -3.32 -2.34 -25.51
C SER A 144 -3.31 -1.14 -24.55
N ASN A 145 -3.90 0.00 -24.93
CA ASN A 145 -3.96 1.15 -24.05
C ASN A 145 -4.82 0.90 -22.79
N LEU A 146 -5.96 0.22 -22.94
CA LEU A 146 -6.83 -0.15 -21.82
C LEU A 146 -6.16 -1.15 -20.87
N HIS A 147 -5.42 -2.13 -21.40
CA HIS A 147 -4.63 -3.07 -20.59
C HIS A 147 -3.62 -2.37 -19.69
N SER A 148 -2.86 -1.45 -20.28
CA SER A 148 -1.88 -0.69 -19.51
C SER A 148 -2.53 0.23 -18.48
N LEU A 149 -3.70 0.82 -18.78
CA LEU A 149 -4.46 1.59 -17.77
C LEU A 149 -4.93 0.67 -16.64
N ALA A 150 -5.55 -0.47 -16.96
CA ALA A 150 -5.96 -1.44 -15.94
C ALA A 150 -4.80 -1.89 -15.04
N ASN A 151 -3.60 -2.02 -15.60
CA ASN A 151 -2.41 -2.35 -14.81
C ASN A 151 -2.01 -1.21 -13.86
N ILE A 152 -2.10 0.04 -14.31
CA ILE A 152 -1.84 1.22 -13.48
C ILE A 152 -2.85 1.26 -12.33
N GLU A 153 -4.15 1.10 -12.61
CA GLU A 153 -5.18 1.12 -11.57
C GLU A 153 -5.00 0.00 -10.53
N GLN A 154 -4.65 -1.22 -10.96
CA GLN A 154 -4.36 -2.32 -10.05
C GLN A 154 -3.16 -2.01 -9.14
N TRP A 155 -2.10 -1.39 -9.67
CA TRP A 155 -0.99 -0.93 -8.84
C TRP A 155 -1.40 0.20 -7.90
N ALA A 156 -2.25 1.12 -8.33
CA ALA A 156 -2.70 2.24 -7.50
C ALA A 156 -3.55 1.76 -6.29
N VAL A 157 -4.44 0.78 -6.50
CA VAL A 157 -5.15 0.08 -5.41
C VAL A 157 -4.15 -0.53 -4.42
N ASP A 158 -3.15 -1.26 -4.93
CA ASP A 158 -2.15 -1.91 -4.08
C ASP A 158 -1.29 -0.90 -3.30
N LEU A 159 -0.86 0.19 -3.94
CA LEU A 159 -0.06 1.23 -3.30
C LEU A 159 -0.82 1.93 -2.18
N SER A 160 -2.11 2.16 -2.38
CA SER A 160 -2.99 2.78 -1.39
C SER A 160 -3.10 1.90 -0.14
N TRP A 161 -3.35 0.60 -0.32
CA TRP A 161 -3.41 -0.35 0.79
C TRP A 161 -2.04 -0.59 1.44
N ASP A 162 -0.95 -0.59 0.66
CA ASP A 162 0.41 -0.72 1.18
C ASP A 162 0.76 0.43 2.12
N ILE A 163 0.43 1.68 1.77
CA ILE A 163 0.67 2.82 2.65
C ILE A 163 -0.09 2.70 3.95
N VAL A 164 -1.37 2.31 3.87
CA VAL A 164 -2.25 2.16 5.05
C VAL A 164 -1.63 1.22 6.07
N VAL A 165 -1.14 0.06 5.65
CA VAL A 165 -0.58 -0.92 6.58
C VAL A 165 0.88 -0.66 6.94
N ARG A 166 1.71 -0.27 5.97
CA ARG A 166 3.16 -0.12 6.15
C ARG A 166 3.49 1.04 7.08
N PHE A 167 2.68 2.09 7.04
CA PHE A 167 2.90 3.30 7.84
C PHE A 167 1.89 3.49 8.96
N ALA A 168 1.06 2.47 9.27
CA ALA A 168 0.05 2.50 10.34
C ALA A 168 0.59 2.94 11.71
N HIS A 169 1.87 2.71 11.98
CA HIS A 169 2.53 2.98 13.27
C HIS A 169 3.63 4.04 13.21
N VAL A 170 3.79 4.70 12.05
CA VAL A 170 4.80 5.76 11.94
C VAL A 170 4.36 6.99 12.71
N THR A 171 5.33 7.60 13.38
CA THR A 171 5.15 8.92 14.00
C THR A 171 5.91 9.98 13.21
N VAL A 172 5.26 11.11 12.94
CA VAL A 172 5.88 12.31 12.36
C VAL A 172 5.94 13.36 13.46
N ASP A 173 7.13 13.90 13.73
CA ASP A 173 7.36 14.88 14.81
C ASP A 173 6.83 14.43 16.20
N GLY A 174 6.94 13.12 16.48
CA GLY A 174 6.50 12.51 17.74
C GLY A 174 4.98 12.35 17.88
N GLN A 175 4.21 12.61 16.82
CA GLN A 175 2.77 12.36 16.77
C GLN A 175 2.45 11.21 15.82
N GLN A 176 1.47 10.38 16.17
CA GLN A 176 0.95 9.38 15.24
C GLN A 176 0.27 10.07 14.05
N LEU A 177 0.23 9.39 12.92
CA LEU A 177 -0.52 9.88 11.78
C LEU A 177 -2.01 10.05 12.14
N PRO A 178 -2.64 11.15 11.71
CA PRO A 178 -4.05 11.41 11.98
C PRO A 178 -4.94 10.39 11.26
N GLN A 179 -6.17 10.17 11.75
CA GLN A 179 -7.09 9.21 11.11
C GLN A 179 -7.39 9.60 9.66
N GLU A 180 -7.49 10.90 9.40
CA GLU A 180 -7.78 11.49 8.09
C GLU A 180 -6.74 11.12 7.03
N PHE A 181 -5.49 10.86 7.44
CA PHE A 181 -4.46 10.33 6.54
C PHE A 181 -4.91 8.98 5.94
N PHE A 182 -5.45 8.09 6.77
CA PHE A 182 -5.94 6.78 6.33
C PHE A 182 -7.25 6.90 5.56
N ASP A 183 -8.13 7.82 5.95
CA ASP A 183 -9.37 8.12 5.23
C ASP A 183 -9.08 8.48 3.77
N ASP A 184 -8.09 9.35 3.53
CA ASP A 184 -7.69 9.79 2.20
C ASP A 184 -7.17 8.61 1.35
N PHE A 185 -6.29 7.75 1.89
CA PHE A 185 -5.77 6.61 1.13
C PHE A 185 -6.81 5.53 0.86
N ILE A 186 -7.75 5.30 1.78
CA ILE A 186 -8.88 4.39 1.54
C ILE A 186 -9.77 4.95 0.43
N GLN A 187 -10.00 6.27 0.42
CA GLN A 187 -10.78 6.91 -0.64
C GLN A 187 -10.10 6.78 -2.00
N VAL A 188 -8.78 6.99 -2.08
CA VAL A 188 -8.00 6.73 -3.29
C VAL A 188 -8.14 5.27 -3.72
N ALA A 189 -7.94 4.31 -2.82
CA ALA A 189 -8.11 2.89 -3.14
C ALA A 189 -9.48 2.57 -3.74
N ILE A 190 -10.55 3.15 -3.19
CA ILE A 190 -11.92 2.99 -3.67
C ILE A 190 -12.08 3.59 -5.08
N ASP A 191 -11.51 4.75 -5.36
CA ASP A 191 -11.65 5.41 -6.65
C ASP A 191 -10.88 4.68 -7.76
N GLU A 192 -9.65 4.24 -7.49
CA GLU A 192 -8.90 3.42 -8.43
C GLU A 192 -9.54 2.05 -8.65
N ALA A 193 -10.19 1.51 -7.61
CA ALA A 193 -10.97 0.30 -7.75
C ALA A 193 -12.17 0.46 -8.71
N LYS A 194 -12.84 1.62 -8.69
CA LYS A 194 -13.91 1.96 -9.66
C LYS A 194 -13.33 2.09 -11.06
N HIS A 195 -12.22 2.80 -11.22
CA HIS A 195 -11.57 2.99 -12.52
C HIS A 195 -11.21 1.65 -13.16
N TYR A 196 -10.56 0.76 -12.40
CA TYR A 196 -10.26 -0.60 -12.87
C TYR A 196 -11.53 -1.34 -13.28
N GLY A 197 -12.60 -1.28 -12.48
CA GLY A 197 -13.87 -1.94 -12.81
C GLY A 197 -14.47 -1.49 -14.15
N MET A 198 -14.44 -0.18 -14.43
CA MET A 198 -14.89 0.37 -15.72
C MET A 198 -14.01 -0.10 -16.88
N ILE A 199 -12.70 -0.08 -16.70
CA ILE A 199 -11.74 -0.51 -17.73
C ILE A 199 -11.85 -2.03 -17.99
N SER A 200 -11.96 -2.84 -16.94
CA SER A 200 -12.13 -4.30 -17.01
C SER A 200 -13.40 -4.67 -17.78
N THR A 201 -14.51 -3.98 -17.48
CA THR A 201 -15.76 -4.12 -18.25
C THR A 201 -15.55 -3.77 -19.72
N ARG A 202 -14.85 -2.67 -20.00
CA ARG A 202 -14.58 -2.25 -21.37
C ARG A 202 -13.67 -3.21 -22.13
N LEU A 203 -12.70 -3.82 -21.47
CA LEU A 203 -11.86 -4.86 -22.06
C LEU A 203 -12.69 -6.09 -22.46
N LYS A 204 -13.61 -6.51 -21.58
CA LYS A 204 -14.54 -7.63 -21.83
C LYS A 204 -15.42 -7.36 -23.05
N ASP A 205 -15.98 -6.16 -23.18
CA ASP A 205 -16.76 -5.74 -24.37
C ASP A 205 -15.98 -5.81 -25.69
N LEU A 206 -14.66 -5.64 -25.63
CA LEU A 206 -13.77 -5.69 -26.78
C LEU A 206 -13.22 -7.10 -27.05
N GLY A 207 -13.71 -8.13 -26.34
CA GLY A 207 -13.27 -9.51 -26.47
C GLY A 207 -11.91 -9.80 -25.84
N SER A 208 -11.49 -8.99 -24.87
CA SER A 208 -10.24 -9.12 -24.12
C SER A 208 -10.51 -9.22 -22.61
N HIS A 209 -9.50 -9.47 -21.81
CA HIS A 209 -9.57 -9.46 -20.34
C HIS A 209 -8.24 -8.98 -19.76
N PHE A 210 -8.22 -8.47 -18.53
CA PHE A 210 -6.97 -8.10 -17.86
C PHE A 210 -6.03 -9.31 -17.73
N GLY A 211 -4.75 -9.13 -18.03
CA GLY A 211 -3.76 -10.22 -18.06
C GLY A 211 -3.60 -10.93 -19.42
N ALA A 212 -4.48 -10.67 -20.40
CA ALA A 212 -4.30 -11.16 -21.76
C ALA A 212 -3.07 -10.55 -22.48
N LEU A 213 -2.57 -9.40 -22.01
CA LEU A 213 -1.31 -8.81 -22.44
C LEU A 213 -0.34 -8.74 -21.24
N PRO A 214 0.98 -8.76 -21.49
CA PRO A 214 1.96 -8.63 -20.43
C PRO A 214 1.79 -7.33 -19.64
N VAL A 215 2.03 -7.40 -18.34
CA VAL A 215 1.98 -6.27 -17.41
C VAL A 215 3.36 -5.85 -16.95
N HIS A 216 3.50 -4.62 -16.47
CA HIS A 216 4.76 -4.09 -15.93
C HIS A 216 4.64 -3.83 -14.43
N ASN A 217 5.79 -3.87 -13.74
CA ASN A 217 5.92 -3.65 -12.29
C ASN A 217 6.60 -2.32 -11.93
N ALA A 218 6.84 -1.42 -12.89
CA ALA A 218 7.66 -0.21 -12.68
C ALA A 218 7.24 0.66 -11.48
N LEU A 219 5.94 0.78 -11.22
CA LEU A 219 5.43 1.56 -10.07
C LEU A 219 5.79 0.90 -8.73
N TRP A 220 5.80 -0.43 -8.68
CA TRP A 220 6.13 -1.16 -7.46
C TRP A 220 7.62 -1.13 -7.16
N ASP A 221 8.48 -1.07 -8.17
CA ASP A 221 9.94 -0.95 -7.96
C ASP A 221 10.24 0.33 -7.14
N SER A 222 9.64 1.48 -7.50
CA SER A 222 9.74 2.72 -6.72
C SER A 222 9.16 2.57 -5.30
N ALA A 223 8.12 1.75 -5.13
CA ALA A 223 7.51 1.50 -3.83
C ALA A 223 8.44 0.66 -2.93
N THR A 224 9.10 -0.34 -3.50
CA THR A 224 10.13 -1.13 -2.81
C THR A 224 11.29 -0.25 -2.37
N ASP A 225 11.79 0.64 -3.25
CA ASP A 225 12.91 1.54 -2.93
C ASP A 225 12.58 2.55 -1.81
N THR A 226 11.30 2.78 -1.54
CA THR A 226 10.81 3.77 -0.57
C THR A 226 10.07 3.16 0.63
N CYS A 227 10.10 1.84 0.78
CA CYS A 227 9.31 1.12 1.78
C CYS A 227 9.61 1.56 3.23
N ASP A 228 10.83 2.02 3.51
CA ASP A 228 11.27 2.40 4.86
C ASP A 228 11.03 3.87 5.21
N SER A 229 10.49 4.69 4.29
CA SER A 229 10.35 6.13 4.50
C SER A 229 9.06 6.67 3.90
N LEU A 230 8.11 7.01 4.77
CA LEU A 230 6.82 7.61 4.41
C LEU A 230 6.99 8.84 3.50
N LEU A 231 7.87 9.78 3.87
CA LEU A 231 8.08 11.00 3.08
C LEU A 231 8.62 10.69 1.68
N ALA A 232 9.54 9.73 1.58
CA ALA A 232 10.07 9.28 0.29
C ALA A 232 8.98 8.59 -0.54
N ARG A 233 8.14 7.76 0.09
CA ARG A 233 7.01 7.12 -0.57
C ARG A 233 6.04 8.14 -1.14
N LEU A 234 5.64 9.14 -0.35
CA LEU A 234 4.74 10.20 -0.80
C LEU A 234 5.37 11.04 -1.93
N ALA A 235 6.63 11.42 -1.81
CA ALA A 235 7.30 12.26 -2.81
C ALA A 235 7.55 11.52 -4.14
N ILE A 236 8.03 10.28 -4.09
CA ILE A 236 8.43 9.54 -5.30
C ILE A 236 7.24 8.85 -5.94
N VAL A 237 6.39 8.18 -5.15
CA VAL A 237 5.30 7.37 -5.71
C VAL A 237 4.08 8.22 -6.03
N HIS A 238 3.67 9.13 -5.16
CA HIS A 238 2.47 9.94 -5.40
C HIS A 238 2.80 11.19 -6.21
N MET A 239 3.68 12.07 -5.73
CA MET A 239 3.90 13.35 -6.41
C MET A 239 4.57 13.22 -7.79
N VAL A 240 5.56 12.34 -7.97
CA VAL A 240 6.32 12.26 -9.24
C VAL A 240 5.59 11.45 -10.30
N HIS A 241 4.91 10.36 -9.93
CA HIS A 241 4.14 9.58 -10.91
C HIS A 241 2.81 10.26 -11.31
N GLU A 242 2.28 11.18 -10.49
CA GLU A 242 1.14 12.00 -10.86
C GLU A 242 1.47 13.12 -11.87
N ALA A 243 2.73 13.55 -11.93
CA ALA A 243 3.16 14.65 -12.81
C ALA A 243 3.46 14.23 -14.26
N ARG A 244 3.22 12.97 -14.65
CA ARG A 244 3.64 12.36 -15.93
C ARG A 244 2.49 11.86 -16.79
#